data_AF-A0AA95ICY2-F1
#
_entry.id   AF-A0AA95ICY2-F1
#
_cell.length_a   1.000
_cell.length_b   1.000
_cell.length_c   1.000
_cell.angle_alpha   90.00
_cell.angle_beta   90.00
_cell.angle_gamma   90.00
#
_symmetry.space_group_name_H-M   'P 1'
#
loop_
_entity.id
_entity.type
_entity.pdbx_description
1 polymer ?
#
loop_
_entity_poly.entity_id
_entity_poly.type
_entity_poly.pdbx_seq_one_letter_code
_entity_poly.pdbx_strand_id
1 'polypeptide(L)'
;MNGGVESIMGKEKKDMLPISRERVEVEGLYTDEWGRSEYLYRGQEFPADLIMGSTEWKLTELADHPAEHDIADDFENTGHSGKRRSGQVE
;
A
#
# COMPACT_ATOMS: atom_id res chain seq x y z
N MET A 1 19.37 34.43 -28.23
CA MET A 1 18.87 33.05 -28.40
C MET A 1 19.86 32.18 -27.64
N ASN A 2 19.61 31.52 -26.52
CA ASN A 2 18.45 31.17 -25.70
C ASN A 2 19.03 31.08 -24.26
N GLY A 3 18.45 31.57 -23.17
CA GLY A 3 17.05 31.45 -22.79
C GLY A 3 16.82 30.06 -22.18
N GLY A 4 17.05 29.92 -20.87
CA GLY A 4 16.46 28.87 -20.02
C GLY A 4 17.15 27.51 -20.01
N VAL A 5 17.70 27.13 -18.86
CA VAL A 5 17.32 25.86 -18.24
C VAL A 5 17.01 26.15 -16.77
N GLU A 6 15.79 25.80 -16.43
CA GLU A 6 15.06 26.17 -15.25
C GLU A 6 15.60 25.44 -14.01
N SER A 7 15.57 26.13 -12.88
CA SER A 7 15.78 25.56 -11.56
C SER A 7 14.79 24.43 -11.33
N ILE A 8 15.23 23.17 -11.52
CA ILE A 8 14.44 22.00 -11.15
C ILE A 8 14.45 21.85 -9.62
N MET A 9 13.47 22.53 -9.05
CA MET A 9 12.85 22.31 -7.77
C MET A 9 12.63 20.80 -7.50
N GLY A 10 13.55 20.18 -6.77
CA GLY A 10 13.27 18.95 -6.05
C GLY A 10 12.56 19.32 -4.75
N LYS A 11 11.23 19.44 -4.79
CA LYS A 11 10.42 19.69 -3.58
C LYS A 11 10.70 18.58 -2.58
N GLU A 12 11.56 18.88 -1.62
CA GLU A 12 11.53 18.37 -0.26
C GLU A 12 10.05 18.22 0.15
N LYS A 13 9.54 16.99 0.07
CA LYS A 13 8.24 16.64 0.65
C LYS A 13 8.46 16.74 2.15
N LYS A 14 8.36 17.96 2.68
CA LYS A 14 8.28 18.21 4.11
C LYS A 14 7.23 17.25 4.64
N ASP A 15 7.67 16.34 5.49
CA ASP A 15 6.89 15.31 6.17
C ASP A 15 5.74 15.95 6.96
N MET A 16 4.74 16.50 6.27
CA MET A 16 3.51 16.98 6.89
C MET A 16 2.73 15.76 7.29
N LEU A 17 2.45 15.66 8.58
CA LEU A 17 1.61 14.62 9.11
C LEU A 17 0.18 14.84 8.58
N PRO A 18 -0.55 13.75 8.25
CA PRO A 18 -1.96 13.87 7.92
C PRO A 18 -2.73 14.46 9.10
N ILE A 19 -3.70 15.32 8.81
CA ILE A 19 -4.57 15.93 9.80
C ILE A 19 -5.95 15.23 9.85
N SER A 20 -6.65 15.39 10.99
CA SER A 20 -8.04 14.96 11.14
C SER A 20 -8.92 15.38 9.95
N ARG A 21 -9.84 14.49 9.54
CA ARG A 21 -10.71 14.59 8.35
C ARG A 21 -10.01 14.39 7.00
N GLU A 22 -8.69 14.16 6.96
CA GLU A 22 -8.06 13.66 5.74
C GLU A 22 -8.32 12.16 5.55
N ARG A 23 -8.12 11.68 4.32
CA ARG A 23 -8.20 10.24 4.02
C ARG A 23 -6.90 9.55 4.40
N VAL A 24 -7.03 8.44 5.11
CA VAL A 24 -5.95 7.54 5.48
C VAL A 24 -5.38 6.91 4.20
N GLU A 25 -4.14 7.26 3.88
CA GLU A 25 -3.46 6.74 2.69
C GLU A 25 -2.97 5.31 2.88
N VAL A 26 -2.58 4.95 4.11
CA VAL A 26 -1.96 3.67 4.45
C VAL A 26 -2.63 3.12 5.70
N GLU A 27 -2.98 1.84 5.69
CA GLU A 27 -3.53 1.20 6.88
C GLU A 27 -2.46 0.90 7.93
N GLY A 28 -2.82 1.04 9.20
CA GLY A 28 -1.92 0.80 10.31
C GLY A 28 -2.33 1.51 11.58
N LEU A 29 -1.45 1.46 12.57
CA LEU A 29 -1.62 2.13 13.85
C LEU A 29 -1.09 3.56 13.76
N TYR A 30 -1.97 4.54 13.93
CA TYR A 30 -1.62 5.95 13.97
C TYR A 30 -1.67 6.47 15.39
N THR A 31 -0.75 7.35 15.75
CA THR A 31 -0.71 8.01 17.06
C THR A 31 -0.90 9.50 16.90
N ASP A 32 -1.77 10.08 17.72
CA ASP A 32 -2.06 11.52 17.74
C ASP A 32 -1.05 12.31 18.60
N GLU A 33 -1.22 13.63 18.64
CA GLU A 33 -0.41 14.57 19.43
C GLU A 33 -0.48 14.35 20.96
N TRP A 34 -1.49 13.63 21.46
CA TRP A 34 -1.63 13.26 22.87
C TRP A 34 -1.07 11.89 23.19
N GLY A 35 -0.52 11.19 22.20
CA GLY A 35 -0.05 9.82 22.36
C GLY A 35 -1.18 8.78 22.38
N ARG A 36 -2.38 9.12 21.90
CA ARG A 36 -3.45 8.13 21.68
C ARG A 36 -3.19 7.42 20.37
N SER A 37 -3.11 6.09 20.43
CA SER A 37 -2.93 5.26 19.25
C SER A 37 -4.27 4.66 18.81
N GLU A 38 -4.58 4.78 17.52
CA GLU A 38 -5.82 4.29 16.89
C GLU A 38 -5.45 3.53 15.61
N TYR A 39 -6.09 2.38 15.39
CA TYR A 39 -5.91 1.61 14.17
C TYR A 39 -6.83 2.13 13.07
N LEU A 40 -6.27 2.55 11.94
CA LEU A 40 -7.00 3.16 10.85
C LEU A 40 -6.79 2.37 9.55
N TYR A 41 -7.88 2.20 8.80
CA TYR A 41 -7.85 1.52 7.52
C TYR A 41 -7.65 2.49 6.37
N ARG A 42 -7.00 2.03 5.29
CA ARG A 42 -6.86 2.80 4.06
C ARG A 42 -8.22 3.25 3.56
N GLY A 43 -8.34 4.54 3.24
CA GLY A 43 -9.56 5.16 2.72
C GLY A 43 -10.53 5.67 3.78
N GLN A 44 -10.33 5.31 5.06
CA GLN A 44 -11.03 5.90 6.21
C GLN A 44 -10.62 7.37 6.41
N GLU A 45 -11.41 8.15 7.15
CA GLU A 45 -11.05 9.51 7.55
C GLU A 45 -10.42 9.52 8.94
N PHE A 46 -9.37 10.33 9.13
CA PHE A 46 -8.76 10.53 10.44
C PHE A 46 -9.78 11.14 11.42
N PRO A 47 -9.99 10.57 12.61
CA PRO A 47 -10.96 11.10 13.54
C PRO A 47 -10.55 12.51 14.00
N ALA A 48 -11.55 13.38 14.12
CA ALA A 48 -11.38 14.73 14.65
C ALA A 48 -11.54 14.73 16.16
N ASP A 49 -10.60 15.34 16.87
CA ASP A 49 -10.75 15.55 18.31
C ASP A 49 -11.85 16.60 18.57
N LEU A 50 -12.78 16.29 19.48
CA LEU A 50 -13.91 17.19 19.78
C LEU A 50 -13.48 18.47 20.51
N ILE A 51 -12.32 18.46 21.16
CA ILE A 51 -11.80 19.57 21.95
C ILE A 51 -10.92 20.47 21.06
N MET A 52 -10.07 19.89 20.22
CA MET A 52 -9.08 20.63 19.41
C MET A 52 -9.49 20.83 17.95
N GLY A 53 -10.45 20.05 17.45
CA GLY A 53 -11.01 20.16 16.11
C GLY A 53 -10.15 19.51 15.02
N SER A 54 -8.88 19.90 14.90
CA SER A 54 -7.90 19.32 13.98
C SER A 54 -6.70 18.80 14.74
N THR A 55 -6.29 17.57 14.44
CA THR A 55 -5.19 16.87 15.12
C THR A 55 -4.29 16.23 14.09
N GLU A 56 -2.99 16.27 14.32
CA GLU A 56 -2.00 15.59 13.49
C GLU A 56 -1.87 14.11 13.87
N TRP A 57 -1.78 13.24 12.86
CA TRP A 57 -1.69 11.79 13.03
C TRP A 57 -0.37 11.27 12.47
N LYS A 58 0.35 10.47 13.27
CA LYS A 58 1.61 9.86 12.87
C LYS A 58 1.48 8.34 12.76
N LEU A 59 1.75 7.78 11.59
CA LEU A 59 1.84 6.33 11.41
C LEU A 59 2.98 5.80 12.29
N THR A 60 2.61 4.97 13.26
CA THR A 60 3.52 4.38 14.25
C THR A 60 3.84 2.93 13.91
N GLU A 61 2.85 2.19 13.40
CA GLU A 61 3.02 0.80 12.97
C GLU A 61 2.26 0.59 11.66
N LEU A 62 2.91 -0.04 10.67
CA LEU A 62 2.26 -0.43 9.41
C LEU A 62 1.42 -1.67 9.67
N ALA A 63 0.21 -1.74 9.11
CA ALA A 63 -0.56 -2.97 9.14
C ALA A 63 0.17 -4.06 8.34
N ASP A 64 0.57 -5.14 9.01
CA ASP A 64 1.15 -6.32 8.38
C ASP A 64 0.00 -7.19 7.84
N HIS A 65 -0.57 -6.79 6.70
CA HIS A 65 -1.42 -7.70 5.93
C HIS A 65 -0.52 -8.53 5.02
N PRO A 66 -0.44 -9.87 5.21
CA PRO A 66 0.21 -10.71 4.22
C PRO A 66 -0.57 -10.52 2.91
N ALA A 67 0.12 -10.10 1.86
CA ALA A 67 -0.47 -9.96 0.54
C ALA A 67 -1.09 -11.30 0.13
N GLU A 68 -2.41 -11.44 0.32
CA GLU A 68 -3.19 -12.55 -0.20
C GLU A 68 -3.38 -12.33 -1.69
N HIS A 69 -2.33 -12.56 -2.50
CA HIS A 69 -2.50 -12.81 -3.93
C HIS A 69 -1.24 -13.39 -4.57
N ASP A 70 -1.04 -14.69 -4.38
CA ASP A 70 -0.49 -15.57 -5.43
C ASP A 70 -1.06 -16.98 -5.25
N ILE A 71 -2.40 -17.07 -5.22
CA ILE A 71 -3.08 -18.28 -5.70
C ILE A 71 -3.39 -18.01 -7.18
N ALA A 72 -2.34 -18.00 -8.01
CA ALA A 72 -2.53 -18.31 -9.41
C ALA A 72 -2.80 -19.81 -9.48
N ASP A 73 -4.08 -20.11 -9.47
CA ASP A 73 -4.72 -21.32 -9.92
C ASP A 73 -4.04 -21.84 -11.21
N ASP A 74 -3.17 -22.86 -11.11
CA ASP A 74 -2.78 -23.71 -12.25
C ASP A 74 -3.65 -24.98 -12.24
N PHE A 75 -4.97 -24.79 -12.21
CA PHE A 75 -5.89 -25.78 -12.70
C PHE A 75 -6.41 -25.29 -14.06
N GLU A 76 -5.66 -25.57 -15.13
CA GLU A 76 -6.18 -26.03 -16.42
C GLU A 76 -5.07 -26.07 -17.47
N ASN A 77 -4.67 -27.27 -17.91
CA ASN A 77 -4.80 -27.53 -19.35
C ASN A 77 -4.89 -29.02 -19.69
N THR A 78 -5.97 -29.29 -20.41
CA THR A 78 -6.42 -30.48 -21.10
C THR A 78 -5.40 -31.21 -21.98
N GLY A 79 -5.56 -32.53 -22.01
CA GLY A 79 -5.12 -33.51 -23.01
C GLY A 79 -4.11 -33.11 -24.08
N HIS A 80 -2.93 -33.73 -24.03
CA HIS A 80 -2.19 -34.11 -25.24
C HIS A 80 -1.78 -35.58 -25.21
N SER A 81 -2.42 -36.33 -26.11
CA SER A 81 -2.08 -37.68 -26.54
C SER A 81 -0.61 -37.78 -26.96
N GLY A 82 0.11 -38.75 -26.40
CA GLY A 82 1.48 -39.08 -26.77
C GLY A 82 1.75 -40.58 -26.66
N LYS A 83 1.09 -41.37 -27.50
CA LYS A 83 1.29 -42.82 -27.65
C LYS A 83 2.72 -43.10 -28.12
N ARG A 84 3.66 -43.29 -27.19
CA ARG A 84 5.01 -43.77 -27.52
C ARG A 84 4.95 -45.28 -27.72
N ARG A 85 4.86 -45.67 -28.99
CA ARG A 85 5.32 -46.98 -29.46
C ARG A 85 6.80 -47.12 -29.09
N SER A 86 7.12 -48.08 -28.24
CA SER A 86 8.47 -48.62 -28.10
C SER A 86 8.39 -50.08 -28.52
N GLY A 87 8.58 -50.32 -29.82
CA GLY A 87 9.10 -51.59 -30.28
C GLY A 87 10.62 -51.50 -30.17
N GLN A 88 11.21 -52.37 -29.36
CA GLN A 88 12.64 -52.71 -29.39
C GLN A 88 12.69 -54.19 -29.00
N VAL A 89 12.63 -55.09 -29.97
CA VAL A 89 13.79 -55.82 -30.55
C VAL A 89 14.88 -56.10 -29.52
N GLU A 90 14.90 -57.35 -29.03
CA GLU A 90 16.04 -58.27 -29.12
C GLU A 90 15.50 -59.71 -29.08
#